data_AF-A0A522FN86-F1
#
_entry.id   AF-A0A522FN86-F1
#
_cell.length_a   1.000
_cell.length_b   1.000
_cell.length_c   1.000
_cell.angle_alpha   90.00
_cell.angle_beta   90.00
_cell.angle_gamma   90.00
#
_symmetry.space_group_name_H-M   'P 1'
#
loop_
_entity.id
_entity.type
_entity.pdbx_description
1 polymer ?
#
loop_
_entity_poly.entity_id
_entity_poly.type
_entity_poly.pdbx_seq_one_letter_code
_entity_poly.pdbx_strand_id
1 'polypeptide(L)'
;AVVDNNLIDNSSQFPRTISSWFLLESDVLGLVEDPSYYFDPSNPDRFRDMDLLLRTQGWRDFAWKYDTSYFSPENGFTVSGRLSKNNKNKPIEDSRVSIGIFGSKSTLIKSVPVDSTGRFELSGIDLTGEATLIASGIGKNDHPEGVLTLDSVTYNPAKVRDSLSMVSTSVNFNQSKLRSYYIINEAIRKKYKLSDTISIGEVNIISERHKDPQTIKIESSRLKYGTPDAELIITDNMEGYTNLPELMKGKFAGVEVVGPRNGNYYIYFRGLSTINGDPNPLLLVDGNPVSLDELSWIQISLIERIDILKLTASTTIYGLRGSCGVINLITKAGGMPAVNKPVDYSAKLRISGYNASRVFYSPQHLPDSNSDLNPDLRSTLYWNPSINLESTKEVILNYYNGDKSSLIRIIAEGITTTGIPITGRAEYEVR
;
A
#
# COMPACT_ATOMS: atom_id res chain seq x y z
N ALA A 1 -8.83 27.81 1.90
CA ALA A 1 -10.09 27.03 1.94
C ALA A 1 -11.28 27.98 1.91
N VAL A 2 -12.40 27.54 1.34
CA VAL A 2 -13.68 28.26 1.35
C VAL A 2 -14.74 27.32 1.92
N VAL A 3 -15.42 27.74 2.97
CA VAL A 3 -16.31 26.90 3.77
C VAL A 3 -17.63 27.60 4.05
N ASP A 4 -18.71 26.81 4.10
CA ASP A 4 -20.02 27.29 4.56
C ASP A 4 -19.98 27.43 6.09
N ASN A 5 -20.16 28.66 6.55
CA ASN A 5 -20.05 29.01 7.96
C ASN A 5 -21.14 28.35 8.83
N ASN A 6 -22.30 28.03 8.26
CA ASN A 6 -23.40 27.41 9.00
C ASN A 6 -23.15 25.92 9.29
N LEU A 7 -22.21 25.30 8.56
CA LEU A 7 -21.92 23.86 8.62
C LEU A 7 -20.64 23.52 9.39
N ILE A 8 -19.94 24.51 9.93
CA ILE A 8 -18.72 24.35 10.73
C ILE A 8 -18.96 24.67 12.22
N ASP A 9 -18.05 24.19 13.07
CA ASP A 9 -18.03 24.60 14.48
C ASP A 9 -17.50 26.03 14.58
N ASN A 10 -18.35 26.91 15.13
CA ASN A 10 -18.10 28.34 15.32
C ASN A 10 -18.25 28.70 16.81
N SER A 11 -17.95 27.75 17.69
CA SER A 11 -17.98 27.96 19.13
C SER A 11 -17.02 29.08 19.58
N SER A 12 -15.94 29.30 18.83
CA SER A 12 -14.93 30.33 19.04
C SER A 12 -15.06 31.45 17.99
N GLN A 13 -15.10 32.70 18.45
CA GLN A 13 -15.06 33.88 17.57
C GLN A 13 -13.67 34.09 16.97
N PHE A 14 -12.63 33.64 17.68
CA PHE A 14 -11.23 33.76 17.30
C PHE A 14 -10.54 32.38 17.27
N PRO A 15 -10.83 31.56 16.25
CA PRO A 15 -10.32 30.19 16.18
C PRO A 15 -8.80 30.14 16.05
N ARG A 16 -8.22 28.96 16.32
CA ARG A 16 -6.82 28.65 16.03
C ARG A 16 -6.52 28.86 14.55
N THR A 17 -5.37 29.44 14.26
CA THR A 17 -4.79 29.60 12.92
C THR A 17 -3.36 29.08 12.90
N ILE A 18 -2.76 28.90 11.71
CA ILE A 18 -1.32 28.61 11.60
C ILE A 18 -0.47 29.63 12.37
N SER A 19 -0.82 30.93 12.31
CA SER A 19 -0.07 31.99 12.99
C SER A 19 -0.22 31.92 14.51
N SER A 20 -1.43 31.72 15.04
CA SER A 20 -1.62 31.60 16.50
C SER A 20 -0.93 30.37 17.07
N TRP A 21 -0.90 29.28 16.30
CA TRP A 21 -0.23 28.06 16.72
C TRP A 21 1.28 28.25 16.83
N PHE A 22 1.93 28.69 15.75
CA PHE A 22 3.39 28.81 15.68
C PHE A 22 3.97 29.96 16.51
N LEU A 23 3.18 30.99 16.83
CA LEU A 23 3.67 32.19 17.54
C LEU A 23 3.25 32.25 19.00
N LEU A 24 2.37 31.35 19.46
CA LEU A 24 1.86 31.38 20.84
C LEU A 24 1.57 29.99 21.38
N GLU A 25 0.64 29.25 20.77
CA GLU A 25 0.11 28.03 21.39
C GLU A 25 1.17 26.92 21.53
N SER A 26 2.18 26.87 20.64
CA SER A 26 3.27 25.89 20.74
C SER A 26 4.15 26.07 21.97
N ASP A 27 4.22 27.29 22.51
CA ASP A 27 5.20 27.70 23.52
C ASP A 27 4.54 27.95 24.90
N VAL A 28 3.21 27.86 24.96
CA VAL A 28 2.40 28.02 26.17
C VAL A 28 1.93 26.65 26.66
N LEU A 29 2.03 26.40 27.97
CA LEU A 29 1.73 25.10 28.58
C LEU A 29 0.23 24.77 28.63
N GLY A 30 -0.63 25.78 28.78
CA GLY A 30 -2.06 25.60 28.98
C GLY A 30 -2.89 25.88 27.72
N LEU A 31 -4.20 25.65 27.84
CA LEU A 31 -5.14 25.95 26.78
C LEU A 31 -5.20 27.47 26.58
N VAL A 32 -4.94 27.93 25.37
CA VAL A 32 -5.20 29.30 24.93
C VAL A 32 -6.63 29.35 24.42
N GLU A 33 -7.49 30.07 25.12
CA GLU A 33 -8.84 30.36 24.66
C GLU A 33 -8.77 31.43 23.56
N ASP A 34 -9.54 31.24 22.49
CA ASP A 34 -9.65 32.18 21.37
C ASP A 34 -8.28 32.66 20.80
N PRO A 35 -7.39 31.76 20.34
CA PRO A 35 -5.98 32.09 20.10
C PRO A 35 -5.72 33.19 19.07
N SER A 36 -6.56 33.34 18.04
CA SER A 36 -6.36 34.41 17.04
C SER A 36 -6.75 35.80 17.56
N TYR A 37 -7.41 35.92 18.72
CA TYR A 37 -7.78 37.18 19.36
C TYR A 37 -6.55 38.07 19.58
N TYR A 38 -5.45 37.45 20.02
CA TYR A 38 -4.22 38.13 20.35
C TYR A 38 -3.44 38.65 19.13
N PHE A 39 -3.82 38.19 17.92
CA PHE A 39 -3.19 38.55 16.66
C PHE A 39 -4.07 39.45 15.78
N ASP A 40 -5.33 39.70 16.17
CA ASP A 40 -6.27 40.51 15.39
C ASP A 40 -6.02 42.02 15.58
N PRO A 41 -5.58 42.75 14.54
CA PRO A 41 -5.28 44.17 14.65
C PRO A 41 -6.49 45.04 15.03
N SER A 42 -7.72 44.58 14.81
CA SER A 42 -8.93 45.32 15.20
C SER A 42 -9.12 45.40 16.71
N ASN A 43 -8.47 44.53 17.48
CA ASN A 43 -8.54 44.49 18.93
C ASN A 43 -7.43 45.38 19.53
N PRO A 44 -7.76 46.53 20.14
CA PRO A 44 -6.76 47.44 20.70
C PRO A 44 -6.10 46.88 21.96
N ASP A 45 -6.84 46.08 22.74
CA ASP A 45 -6.38 45.50 24.01
C ASP A 45 -5.55 44.22 23.84
N ARG A 46 -5.39 43.70 22.61
CA ARG A 46 -4.77 42.40 22.33
C ARG A 46 -3.39 42.22 22.97
N PHE A 47 -2.57 43.27 23.00
CA PHE A 47 -1.22 43.20 23.57
C PHE A 47 -1.24 43.16 25.10
N ARG A 48 -2.15 43.90 25.72
CA ARG A 48 -2.34 43.89 27.17
C ARG A 48 -2.80 42.50 27.62
N ASP A 49 -3.79 41.96 26.91
CA ASP A 49 -4.37 40.66 27.25
C ASP A 49 -3.39 39.52 26.94
N MET A 50 -2.58 39.64 25.88
CA MET A 50 -1.47 38.73 25.59
C MET A 50 -0.45 38.73 26.73
N ASP A 51 -0.03 39.90 27.22
CA ASP A 51 0.91 39.99 28.35
C ASP A 51 0.34 39.31 29.60
N LEU A 52 -0.96 39.48 29.88
CA LEU A 52 -1.64 38.77 30.97
C LEU A 52 -1.65 37.24 30.77
N LEU A 53 -1.90 36.77 29.55
CA LEU A 53 -1.85 35.35 29.23
C LEU A 53 -0.45 34.78 29.43
N LEU A 54 0.58 35.45 28.93
CA LEU A 54 1.97 35.01 29.06
C LEU A 54 2.45 35.02 30.53
N ARG A 55 1.96 35.95 31.36
CA ARG A 55 2.23 36.00 32.81
C ARG A 55 1.53 34.90 33.60
N THR A 56 0.36 34.47 33.17
CA THR A 56 -0.46 33.50 33.90
C THR A 56 -0.19 32.05 33.50
N GLN A 57 0.05 31.80 32.20
CA GLN A 57 0.28 30.46 31.69
C GLN A 57 1.77 30.12 31.49
N GLY A 58 2.65 31.12 31.56
CA GLY A 58 4.10 30.97 31.45
C GLY A 58 4.53 30.51 30.05
N TRP A 59 5.30 31.33 29.35
CA TRP A 59 5.92 30.92 28.10
C TRP A 59 7.23 30.19 28.37
N ARG A 60 7.51 29.14 27.59
CA ARG A 60 8.79 28.44 27.62
C ARG A 60 9.27 28.27 26.19
N ASP A 61 10.43 28.84 25.91
CA ASP A 61 11.14 28.58 24.66
C ASP A 61 12.21 27.50 24.88
N PHE A 62 12.60 26.84 23.80
CA PHE A 62 13.68 25.89 23.79
C PHE A 62 15.00 26.63 24.02
N ALA A 63 15.58 26.45 25.21
CA ALA A 63 17.00 26.69 25.41
C ALA A 63 17.77 25.61 24.63
N TRP A 64 18.06 25.87 23.36
CA TRP A 64 18.86 24.98 22.50
C TRP A 64 20.26 24.79 23.11
N LYS A 65 20.41 23.74 23.93
CA LYS A 65 21.68 23.39 24.61
C LYS A 65 22.61 22.52 23.76
N TYR A 66 22.14 22.06 22.60
CA TYR A 66 22.85 21.11 21.75
C TYR A 66 23.13 21.75 20.39
N ASP A 67 24.36 22.22 20.21
CA ASP A 67 24.88 22.72 18.92
C ASP A 67 25.38 21.55 18.04
N THR A 68 25.46 20.35 18.61
CA THR A 68 25.87 19.14 17.91
C THR A 68 24.65 18.32 17.53
N SER A 69 24.23 18.41 16.26
CA SER A 69 23.24 17.48 15.72
C SER A 69 23.84 16.08 15.64
N TYR A 70 23.33 15.14 16.43
CA TYR A 70 23.72 13.72 16.35
C TYR A 70 23.18 13.03 15.09
N PHE A 71 22.22 13.66 14.40
CA PHE A 71 21.57 13.13 13.21
C PHE A 71 21.59 14.19 12.11
N SER A 72 21.97 13.79 10.91
CA SER A 72 21.85 14.65 9.74
C SER A 72 20.37 14.84 9.36
N PRO A 73 19.97 16.01 8.83
CA PRO A 73 18.62 16.18 8.31
C PRO A 73 18.30 15.13 7.24
N GLU A 74 17.20 14.39 7.42
CA GLU A 74 16.72 13.42 6.45
C GLU A 74 15.97 14.13 5.31
N ASN A 75 16.67 14.45 4.23
CA ASN A 75 16.10 15.13 3.06
C ASN A 75 15.31 14.20 2.12
N GLY A 76 15.09 12.94 2.49
CA GLY A 76 14.41 11.94 1.66
C GLY A 76 14.59 10.52 2.21
N PHE A 77 13.97 9.54 1.55
CA PHE A 77 14.15 8.14 1.89
C PHE A 77 15.56 7.65 1.51
N THR A 78 16.08 6.72 2.30
CA THR A 78 17.36 6.06 2.04
C THR A 78 17.16 4.57 1.88
N VAL A 79 17.71 4.01 0.79
CA VAL A 79 17.80 2.58 0.56
C VAL A 79 19.25 2.18 0.73
N SER A 80 19.53 1.37 1.73
CA SER A 80 20.86 0.86 2.02
C SER A 80 20.84 -0.64 2.29
N GLY A 81 22.01 -1.25 2.29
CA GLY A 81 22.15 -2.66 2.57
C GLY A 81 23.57 -3.16 2.36
N ARG A 82 23.69 -4.47 2.19
CA ARG A 82 24.95 -5.17 1.96
C ARG A 82 24.85 -6.12 0.77
N LEU A 83 25.88 -6.12 -0.08
CA LEU A 83 26.12 -7.13 -1.10
C LEU A 83 27.37 -7.94 -0.72
N SER A 84 27.23 -9.26 -0.66
CA SER A 84 28.32 -10.15 -0.25
C SER A 84 28.44 -11.38 -1.17
N LYS A 85 29.63 -11.95 -1.27
CA LYS A 85 29.89 -13.15 -2.09
C LYS A 85 29.23 -14.41 -1.52
N ASN A 86 28.99 -14.43 -0.22
CA ASN A 86 28.44 -15.57 0.51
C ASN A 86 27.85 -15.11 1.85
N ASN A 87 27.13 -16.02 2.53
CA ASN A 87 26.54 -15.79 3.87
C ASN A 87 27.56 -15.48 4.99
N LYS A 88 28.87 -15.42 4.68
CA LYS A 88 29.93 -14.99 5.61
C LYS A 88 30.30 -13.52 5.45
N ASN A 89 29.47 -12.72 4.76
CA ASN A 89 29.62 -11.28 4.62
C ASN A 89 30.92 -10.82 3.94
N LYS A 90 31.54 -11.67 3.10
CA LYS A 90 32.72 -11.27 2.33
C LYS A 90 32.30 -10.31 1.20
N PRO A 91 32.89 -9.11 1.08
CA PRO A 91 32.52 -8.16 0.04
C PRO A 91 32.87 -8.67 -1.36
N ILE A 92 32.19 -8.16 -2.37
CA ILE A 92 32.50 -8.39 -3.79
C ILE A 92 33.20 -7.14 -4.32
N GLU A 93 34.45 -7.29 -4.74
CA GLU A 93 35.22 -6.19 -5.34
C GLU A 93 34.63 -5.76 -6.69
N ASP A 94 34.75 -4.47 -7.02
CA ASP A 94 34.23 -3.87 -8.26
C ASP A 94 32.75 -4.19 -8.54
N SER A 95 31.93 -4.29 -7.49
CA SER A 95 30.49 -4.58 -7.60
C SER A 95 29.63 -3.33 -7.42
N ARG A 96 28.39 -3.43 -7.90
CA ARG A 96 27.38 -2.38 -7.79
C ARG A 96 26.01 -2.99 -7.53
N VAL A 97 25.10 -2.21 -6.97
CA VAL A 97 23.69 -2.59 -6.82
C VAL A 97 22.87 -1.72 -7.74
N SER A 98 22.09 -2.34 -8.62
CA SER A 98 21.06 -1.66 -9.40
C SER A 98 19.77 -1.61 -8.60
N ILE A 99 19.27 -0.41 -8.33
CA ILE A 99 18.07 -0.15 -7.55
C ILE A 99 17.04 0.51 -8.48
N GLY A 100 15.91 -0.17 -8.67
CA GLY A 100 14.72 0.32 -9.36
C GLY A 100 13.58 0.53 -8.37
N ILE A 101 12.96 1.71 -8.36
CA ILE A 101 11.79 2.06 -7.56
C ILE A 101 10.69 2.46 -8.52
N PHE A 102 9.58 1.73 -8.50
CA PHE A 102 8.46 1.86 -9.41
C PHE A 102 7.20 2.24 -8.64
N GLY A 103 6.93 3.54 -8.57
CA GLY A 103 5.71 4.11 -8.00
C GLY A 103 4.69 4.46 -9.09
N SER A 104 3.48 4.83 -8.66
CA SER A 104 2.39 5.23 -9.58
C SER A 104 2.69 6.52 -10.37
N LYS A 105 3.51 7.42 -9.81
CA LYS A 105 3.85 8.73 -10.41
C LYS A 105 5.31 8.90 -10.78
N SER A 106 6.20 8.03 -10.30
CA SER A 106 7.65 8.16 -10.50
C SER A 106 8.30 6.79 -10.64
N THR A 107 9.27 6.71 -11.56
CA THR A 107 10.18 5.57 -11.71
C THR A 107 11.60 6.08 -11.55
N LEU A 108 12.36 5.47 -10.64
CA LEU A 108 13.76 5.77 -10.40
C LEU A 108 14.56 4.50 -10.64
N ILE A 109 15.57 4.54 -11.51
CA ILE A 109 16.52 3.45 -11.69
C ILE A 109 17.91 4.04 -11.54
N LYS A 110 18.67 3.56 -10.55
CA LYS A 110 20.05 3.97 -10.31
C LYS A 110 20.93 2.78 -10.00
N SER A 111 22.19 2.86 -10.41
CA SER A 111 23.22 1.92 -9.97
C SER A 111 24.14 2.61 -8.98
N VAL A 112 24.39 1.97 -7.84
CA VAL A 112 25.20 2.48 -6.74
C VAL A 112 26.39 1.56 -6.53
N PRO A 113 27.63 2.07 -6.43
CA PRO A 113 28.79 1.24 -6.15
C PRO A 113 28.72 0.63 -4.75
N VAL A 114 29.29 -0.56 -4.58
CA VAL A 114 29.43 -1.22 -3.28
C VAL A 114 30.81 -0.87 -2.71
N ASP A 115 30.86 -0.46 -1.44
CA ASP A 115 32.11 -0.10 -0.78
C ASP A 115 32.98 -1.32 -0.40
N SER A 116 34.18 -1.06 0.12
CA SER A 116 35.12 -2.12 0.54
C SER A 116 34.60 -3.00 1.69
N THR A 117 33.55 -2.59 2.40
CA THR A 117 32.89 -3.37 3.46
C THR A 117 31.72 -4.21 2.92
N GLY A 118 31.34 -4.00 1.66
CA GLY A 118 30.20 -4.65 1.01
C GLY A 118 28.91 -3.85 1.17
N ARG A 119 28.92 -2.62 1.67
CA ARG A 119 27.73 -1.78 1.86
C ARG A 119 27.45 -0.90 0.65
N PHE A 120 26.19 -0.55 0.47
CA PHE A 120 25.74 0.43 -0.51
C PHE A 120 24.66 1.32 0.10
N GLU A 121 24.52 2.52 -0.44
CA GLU A 121 23.53 3.50 0.02
C GLU A 121 23.05 4.39 -1.13
N LEU A 122 21.73 4.48 -1.28
CA LEU A 122 21.05 5.45 -2.12
C LEU A 122 20.17 6.34 -1.24
N SER A 123 20.60 7.57 -1.01
CA SER A 123 19.87 8.55 -0.20
C SER A 123 19.16 9.62 -1.05
N GLY A 124 18.25 10.37 -0.41
CA GLY A 124 17.54 11.49 -1.05
C GLY A 124 16.46 11.04 -2.03
N ILE A 125 15.84 9.90 -1.80
CA ILE A 125 14.76 9.40 -2.65
C ILE A 125 13.47 10.13 -2.26
N ASP A 126 12.90 10.87 -3.22
CA ASP A 126 11.55 11.41 -3.10
C ASP A 126 10.54 10.37 -3.60
N LEU A 127 9.83 9.77 -2.65
CA LEU A 127 8.81 8.77 -2.93
C LEU A 127 7.48 9.23 -2.33
N THR A 128 6.44 9.23 -3.15
CA THR A 128 5.07 9.54 -2.72
C THR A 128 4.15 8.37 -3.03
N GLY A 129 3.42 7.88 -2.01
CA GLY A 129 2.53 6.73 -2.12
C GLY A 129 3.26 5.37 -2.14
N GLU A 130 2.56 4.34 -2.58
CA GLU A 130 3.08 2.98 -2.68
C GLU A 130 4.00 2.80 -3.89
N ALA A 131 5.11 2.08 -3.71
CA ALA A 131 6.01 1.69 -4.77
C ALA A 131 6.59 0.29 -4.60
N THR A 132 7.02 -0.30 -5.71
CA THR A 132 7.80 -1.54 -5.72
C THR A 132 9.27 -1.21 -5.85
N LEU A 133 10.08 -1.64 -4.88
CA LEU A 133 11.53 -1.58 -4.93
C LEU A 133 12.08 -2.91 -5.41
N ILE A 134 12.98 -2.85 -6.40
CA ILE A 134 13.76 -3.97 -6.92
C ILE A 134 15.23 -3.58 -6.79
N ALA A 135 16.00 -4.35 -6.02
CA ALA A 135 17.44 -4.16 -5.92
C ALA A 135 18.14 -5.44 -6.40
N SER A 136 19.19 -5.29 -7.20
CA SER A 136 19.95 -6.42 -7.76
C SER A 136 21.45 -6.16 -7.69
N GLY A 137 22.20 -7.10 -7.11
CA GLY A 137 23.65 -7.10 -7.07
C GLY A 137 24.24 -7.48 -8.42
N ILE A 138 25.19 -6.68 -8.90
CA ILE A 138 25.88 -6.84 -10.18
C ILE A 138 27.38 -6.91 -9.90
N GLY A 139 28.01 -8.00 -10.33
CA GLY A 139 29.45 -8.19 -10.21
C GLY A 139 30.25 -7.48 -11.32
N LYS A 140 31.57 -7.71 -11.32
CA LYS A 140 32.53 -7.06 -12.23
C LYS A 140 32.25 -7.28 -13.73
N ASN A 141 31.59 -8.40 -14.08
CA ASN A 141 31.30 -8.79 -15.47
C ASN A 141 29.88 -8.41 -15.92
N ASP A 142 29.22 -7.48 -15.24
CA ASP A 142 27.81 -7.11 -15.48
C ASP A 142 26.79 -8.26 -15.31
N HIS A 143 27.22 -9.37 -14.72
CA HIS A 143 26.36 -10.48 -14.37
C HIS A 143 25.79 -10.32 -12.97
N PRO A 144 24.52 -10.68 -12.76
CA PRO A 144 23.95 -10.73 -11.42
C PRO A 144 24.70 -11.74 -10.53
N GLU A 145 25.20 -11.29 -9.38
CA GLU A 145 25.97 -12.12 -8.46
C GLU A 145 25.84 -11.60 -7.02
N GLY A 146 25.95 -12.52 -6.06
CA GLY A 146 26.05 -12.21 -4.64
C GLY A 146 24.80 -12.51 -3.84
N VAL A 147 24.89 -12.28 -2.54
CA VAL A 147 23.81 -12.32 -1.56
C VAL A 147 23.53 -10.87 -1.16
N LEU A 148 22.36 -10.38 -1.57
CA LEU A 148 21.88 -9.03 -1.30
C LEU A 148 21.02 -9.03 -0.04
N THR A 149 21.41 -8.22 0.94
CA THR A 149 20.65 -7.96 2.16
C THR A 149 20.31 -6.48 2.22
N LEU A 150 19.04 -6.14 2.38
CA LEU A 150 18.60 -4.76 2.54
C LEU A 150 18.48 -4.42 4.02
N ASP A 151 18.94 -3.23 4.41
CA ASP A 151 18.66 -2.67 5.72
C ASP A 151 17.17 -2.30 5.79
N SER A 152 16.59 -2.25 7.00
CA SER A 152 15.15 -2.05 7.20
C SER A 152 14.68 -0.75 6.56
N VAL A 153 13.94 -0.87 5.45
CA VAL A 153 13.30 0.27 4.76
C VAL A 153 11.92 0.58 5.36
N THR A 154 11.42 -0.26 6.28
CA THR A 154 10.15 -0.05 6.98
C THR A 154 10.32 0.90 8.15
N TYR A 155 9.78 2.11 8.01
CA TYR A 155 9.63 3.06 9.12
C TYR A 155 8.53 2.58 10.07
N ASN A 156 8.91 2.16 11.27
CA ASN A 156 7.97 1.86 12.34
C ASN A 156 8.07 2.99 13.38
N PRO A 157 7.18 3.98 13.38
CA PRO A 157 7.25 5.08 14.34
C PRO A 157 7.22 4.53 15.76
N ALA A 158 7.95 5.19 16.67
CA ALA A 158 7.86 4.86 18.08
C ALA A 158 6.38 4.91 18.50
N LYS A 159 5.90 3.83 19.13
CA LYS A 159 4.54 3.80 19.66
C LYS A 159 4.40 4.96 20.65
N VAL A 160 3.64 5.98 20.27
CA VAL A 160 3.25 7.05 21.17
C VAL A 160 2.45 6.37 22.28
N ARG A 161 2.86 6.54 23.54
CA ARG A 161 2.04 6.07 24.67
C ARG A 161 0.70 6.78 24.56
N ASP A 162 -0.39 6.01 24.50
CA ASP A 162 -1.77 6.49 24.58
C ASP A 162 -2.09 7.03 25.98
N SER A 163 -1.28 7.95 26.50
CA SER A 163 -1.54 8.69 27.73
C SER A 163 -2.20 10.03 27.42
N LEU A 164 -2.94 10.13 26.32
CA LEU A 164 -3.93 11.19 26.16
C LEU A 164 -5.15 10.75 26.96
N SER A 165 -5.23 11.20 28.21
CA SER A 165 -6.49 11.16 28.95
C SER A 165 -7.56 11.81 28.08
N MET A 166 -8.60 11.06 27.74
CA MET A 166 -9.74 11.57 27.01
C MET A 166 -10.39 12.65 27.89
N VAL A 167 -10.06 13.92 27.65
CA VAL A 167 -10.76 15.04 28.28
C VAL A 167 -12.12 15.08 27.64
N SER A 168 -13.11 14.44 28.27
CA SER A 168 -14.49 14.55 27.88
C SER A 168 -14.96 15.96 28.21
N THR A 169 -14.73 16.89 27.29
CA THR A 169 -15.37 18.20 27.35
C THR A 169 -16.82 17.96 26.97
N SER A 170 -17.75 18.15 27.91
CA SER A 170 -19.18 18.18 27.62
C SER A 170 -19.47 19.43 26.81
N VAL A 171 -19.35 19.32 25.48
CA VAL A 171 -19.75 20.37 24.55
C VAL A 171 -21.27 20.43 24.58
N ASN A 172 -21.85 21.62 24.77
CA ASN A 172 -23.28 21.84 24.61
C ASN A 172 -23.62 21.69 23.11
N PHE A 173 -23.98 20.48 22.70
CA PHE A 173 -24.26 20.17 21.31
C PHE A 173 -25.61 20.76 20.88
N ASN A 174 -25.59 21.71 19.95
CA ASN A 174 -26.80 22.22 19.31
C ASN A 174 -27.38 21.10 18.40
N GLN A 175 -28.50 20.50 18.82
CA GLN A 175 -29.13 19.32 18.21
C GLN A 175 -29.44 19.50 16.71
N SER A 176 -29.63 20.75 16.27
CA SER A 176 -29.85 21.13 14.85
C SER A 176 -28.61 20.88 13.97
N LYS A 177 -27.40 21.15 14.46
CA LYS A 177 -26.14 20.97 13.72
C LYS A 177 -25.83 19.48 13.51
N LEU A 178 -26.03 18.64 14.53
CA LEU A 178 -25.86 17.18 14.41
C LEU A 178 -26.78 16.58 13.34
N ARG A 179 -28.02 17.06 13.25
CA ARG A 179 -28.97 16.62 12.22
C ARG A 179 -28.48 17.00 10.82
N SER A 180 -27.97 18.22 10.63
CA SER A 180 -27.40 18.64 9.34
C SER A 180 -26.16 17.83 8.95
N TYR A 181 -25.24 17.60 9.90
CA TYR A 181 -24.03 16.79 9.70
C TYR A 181 -24.37 15.32 9.38
N TYR A 182 -25.37 14.76 10.06
CA TYR A 182 -25.88 13.43 9.78
C TYR A 182 -26.48 13.34 8.37
N ILE A 183 -27.33 14.28 7.97
CA ILE A 183 -27.93 14.33 6.62
C ILE A 183 -26.84 14.44 5.54
N ILE A 184 -25.84 15.30 5.74
CA ILE A 184 -24.71 15.47 4.80
C ILE A 184 -23.91 14.17 4.69
N ASN A 185 -23.54 13.55 5.81
CA ASN A 185 -22.78 12.31 5.79
C ASN A 185 -23.59 11.14 5.22
N GLU A 186 -24.89 11.08 5.44
CA GLU A 186 -25.76 10.09 4.83
C GLU A 186 -25.84 10.29 3.31
N ALA A 187 -25.96 11.53 2.84
CA ALA A 187 -25.97 11.88 1.42
C ALA A 187 -24.62 11.57 0.75
N ILE A 188 -23.49 11.90 1.39
CA ILE A 188 -22.13 11.53 0.97
C ILE A 188 -21.98 10.01 0.90
N ARG A 189 -22.41 9.29 1.94
CA ARG A 189 -22.39 7.81 1.94
C ARG A 189 -23.26 7.22 0.84
N LYS A 190 -24.40 7.83 0.50
CA LYS A 190 -25.24 7.42 -0.64
C LYS A 190 -24.55 7.69 -1.98
N LYS A 191 -23.90 8.86 -2.14
CA LYS A 191 -23.16 9.25 -3.35
C LYS A 191 -21.92 8.39 -3.62
N TYR A 192 -21.19 7.98 -2.58
CA TYR A 192 -19.96 7.19 -2.69
C TYR A 192 -20.15 5.70 -2.36
N LYS A 193 -21.37 5.26 -2.03
CA LYS A 193 -21.71 3.85 -2.14
C LYS A 193 -21.70 3.50 -3.62
N LEU A 194 -21.01 2.43 -4.00
CA LEU A 194 -21.18 1.77 -5.28
C LEU A 194 -22.59 1.13 -5.36
N SER A 195 -23.64 1.94 -5.31
CA SER A 195 -25.03 1.48 -5.45
C SER A 195 -25.34 1.02 -6.87
N ASP A 196 -24.47 1.33 -7.83
CA ASP A 196 -24.58 0.88 -9.22
C ASP A 196 -23.82 -0.43 -9.46
N THR A 197 -23.48 -1.17 -8.41
CA THR A 197 -23.02 -2.55 -8.58
C THR A 197 -24.24 -3.41 -8.91
N ILE A 198 -24.45 -3.70 -10.19
CA ILE A 198 -25.33 -4.80 -10.60
C ILE A 198 -24.70 -6.07 -10.02
N SER A 199 -25.25 -6.61 -8.94
CA SER A 199 -24.97 -7.99 -8.55
C SER A 199 -25.46 -8.87 -9.69
N ILE A 200 -24.54 -9.32 -10.54
CA ILE A 200 -24.84 -10.34 -11.54
C ILE A 200 -25.23 -11.57 -10.73
N GLY A 201 -26.51 -11.93 -10.78
CA GLY A 201 -27.00 -13.19 -10.23
C GLY A 201 -26.26 -14.36 -10.88
N GLU A 202 -26.15 -15.47 -10.15
CA GLU A 202 -25.47 -16.69 -10.60
C GLU A 202 -25.80 -17.01 -12.06
N VAL A 203 -24.79 -16.93 -12.92
CA VAL A 203 -24.90 -17.32 -14.32
C VAL A 203 -24.81 -18.83 -14.38
N ASN A 204 -25.96 -19.50 -14.44
CA ASN A 204 -25.99 -20.92 -14.74
C ASN A 204 -25.55 -21.13 -16.20
N ILE A 205 -24.35 -21.69 -16.38
CA ILE A 205 -23.83 -22.09 -17.68
C ILE A 205 -24.50 -23.42 -18.04
N ILE A 206 -25.57 -23.37 -18.85
CA ILE A 206 -26.37 -24.55 -19.25
C ILE A 206 -25.79 -25.25 -20.50
N SER A 207 -24.68 -24.75 -21.04
CA SER A 207 -24.08 -25.30 -22.27
C SER A 207 -22.57 -25.48 -22.13
N GLU A 208 -22.11 -26.68 -22.46
CA GLU A 208 -20.69 -26.99 -22.63
C GLU A 208 -20.07 -26.01 -23.64
N ARG A 209 -19.12 -25.20 -23.20
CA ARG A 209 -18.44 -24.22 -24.06
C ARG A 209 -17.78 -24.98 -25.21
N HIS A 210 -18.15 -24.65 -26.45
CA HIS A 210 -17.41 -25.08 -27.63
C HIS A 210 -15.96 -24.61 -27.47
N LYS A 211 -15.07 -25.53 -27.12
CA LYS A 211 -13.65 -25.23 -26.95
C LYS A 211 -13.05 -24.96 -28.33
N ASP A 212 -12.27 -23.90 -28.44
CA ASP A 212 -11.54 -23.60 -29.67
C ASP A 212 -10.63 -24.79 -30.05
N PRO A 213 -10.48 -25.14 -31.34
CA PRO A 213 -9.63 -26.25 -31.78
C PRO A 213 -8.19 -26.14 -31.28
N GLN A 214 -7.66 -24.94 -31.09
CA GLN A 214 -6.33 -24.74 -30.48
C GLN A 214 -6.37 -25.07 -28.99
N THR A 215 -7.39 -24.66 -28.25
CA THR A 215 -7.56 -25.02 -26.83
C THR A 215 -7.63 -26.54 -26.66
N ILE A 216 -8.38 -27.24 -27.52
CA ILE A 216 -8.45 -28.72 -27.52
C ILE A 216 -7.09 -29.32 -27.84
N LYS A 217 -6.34 -28.77 -28.81
CA LYS A 217 -5.00 -29.23 -29.15
C LYS A 217 -3.98 -29.00 -28.02
N ILE A 218 -4.07 -27.87 -27.31
CA ILE A 218 -3.18 -27.54 -26.19
C ILE A 218 -3.55 -28.41 -24.98
N GLU A 219 -4.82 -28.61 -24.66
CA GLU A 219 -5.28 -29.53 -23.60
C GLU A 219 -4.87 -30.99 -23.89
N SER A 220 -5.08 -31.47 -25.12
CA SER A 220 -4.68 -32.83 -25.53
C SER A 220 -3.16 -33.01 -25.62
N SER A 221 -2.38 -31.96 -25.90
CA SER A 221 -0.91 -32.03 -25.84
C SER A 221 -0.35 -32.07 -24.41
N ARG A 222 -1.09 -31.52 -23.44
CA ARG A 222 -0.73 -31.48 -22.01
C ARG A 222 -1.03 -32.82 -21.30
N LEU A 223 -2.01 -33.57 -21.79
CA LEU A 223 -2.40 -34.87 -21.28
C LEU A 223 -1.77 -35.99 -22.14
N LYS A 224 -0.62 -36.51 -21.68
CA LYS A 224 0.02 -37.67 -22.31
C LYS A 224 -0.67 -39.00 -21.94
N TYR A 225 -1.62 -38.96 -21.01
CA TYR A 225 -2.38 -40.08 -20.47
C TYR A 225 -3.89 -39.84 -20.67
N GLY A 226 -4.69 -40.90 -20.56
CA GLY A 226 -6.15 -40.84 -20.62
C GLY A 226 -6.76 -40.26 -19.34
N THR A 227 -7.62 -41.02 -18.66
CA THR A 227 -8.27 -40.56 -17.42
C THR A 227 -7.34 -40.71 -16.22
N PRO A 228 -7.17 -39.67 -15.38
CA PRO A 228 -6.43 -39.80 -14.13
C PRO A 228 -7.19 -40.66 -13.10
N ASP A 229 -6.46 -41.24 -12.16
CA ASP A 229 -7.03 -42.08 -11.09
C ASP A 229 -7.67 -41.24 -9.98
N ALA A 230 -7.20 -40.01 -9.79
CA ALA A 230 -7.87 -38.99 -9.01
C ALA A 230 -7.55 -37.61 -9.57
N GLU A 231 -8.51 -36.70 -9.45
CA GLU A 231 -8.41 -35.32 -9.94
C GLU A 231 -8.84 -34.37 -8.82
N LEU A 232 -8.12 -33.27 -8.68
CA LEU A 232 -8.51 -32.15 -7.82
C LEU A 232 -8.48 -30.86 -8.63
N ILE A 233 -9.65 -30.27 -8.85
CA ILE A 233 -9.78 -28.94 -9.45
C ILE A 233 -9.53 -27.88 -8.37
N ILE A 234 -8.66 -26.91 -8.67
CA ILE A 234 -8.31 -25.83 -7.76
C ILE A 234 -9.40 -24.75 -7.82
N THR A 235 -10.00 -24.47 -6.67
CA THR A 235 -10.98 -23.40 -6.47
C THR A 235 -10.41 -22.28 -5.61
N ASP A 236 -10.98 -21.08 -5.69
CA ASP A 236 -10.45 -19.87 -5.02
C ASP A 236 -10.30 -20.02 -3.48
N ASN A 237 -11.15 -20.83 -2.84
CA ASN A 237 -11.07 -21.13 -1.41
C ASN A 237 -9.86 -22.03 -1.03
N MET A 238 -9.16 -22.62 -1.99
CA MET A 238 -7.96 -23.43 -1.79
C MET A 238 -6.66 -22.63 -1.89
N GLU A 239 -6.72 -21.33 -2.19
CA GLU A 239 -5.54 -20.44 -2.19
C GLU A 239 -5.02 -20.12 -0.78
N GLY A 240 -5.76 -20.49 0.27
CA GLY A 240 -5.35 -20.30 1.68
C GLY A 240 -4.26 -21.26 2.17
N TYR A 241 -3.85 -22.24 1.37
CA TYR A 241 -2.75 -23.14 1.69
C TYR A 241 -1.40 -22.50 1.34
N THR A 242 -0.35 -22.77 2.12
CA THR A 242 0.95 -22.11 1.97
C THR A 242 1.69 -22.57 0.70
N ASN A 243 1.54 -23.84 0.33
CA ASN A 243 2.18 -24.47 -0.81
C ASN A 243 1.40 -25.70 -1.30
N LEU A 244 1.77 -26.21 -2.48
CA LEU A 244 1.10 -27.36 -3.10
C LEU A 244 1.19 -28.67 -2.28
N PRO A 245 2.33 -29.05 -1.67
CA PRO A 245 2.37 -30.26 -0.84
C PRO A 245 1.39 -30.20 0.34
N GLU A 246 1.25 -29.04 0.99
CA GLU A 246 0.29 -28.86 2.08
C GLU A 246 -1.15 -28.98 1.60
N LEU A 247 -1.47 -28.40 0.44
CA LEU A 247 -2.77 -28.56 -0.21
C LEU A 247 -3.10 -30.02 -0.48
N MET A 248 -2.15 -30.80 -0.99
CA MET A 248 -2.35 -32.22 -1.37
C MET A 248 -2.59 -33.13 -0.15
N LYS A 249 -2.24 -32.68 1.05
CA LYS A 249 -2.31 -33.50 2.27
C LYS A 249 -3.76 -33.88 2.59
N GLY A 250 -4.06 -35.17 2.50
CA GLY A 250 -5.39 -35.72 2.77
C GLY A 250 -6.44 -35.47 1.68
N LYS A 251 -6.06 -34.92 0.53
CA LYS A 251 -6.98 -34.71 -0.61
C LYS A 251 -7.12 -35.94 -1.51
N PHE A 252 -6.11 -36.80 -1.54
CA PHE A 252 -6.09 -37.98 -2.39
C PHE A 252 -5.97 -39.25 -1.56
N ALA A 253 -6.92 -40.16 -1.72
CA ALA A 253 -6.86 -41.47 -1.07
C ALA A 253 -5.57 -42.20 -1.47
N GLY A 254 -4.82 -42.76 -0.52
CA GLY A 254 -3.59 -43.51 -0.81
C GLY A 254 -2.38 -42.67 -1.21
N VAL A 255 -2.47 -41.33 -1.21
CA VAL A 255 -1.31 -40.43 -1.28
C VAL A 255 -1.01 -39.93 0.11
N GLU A 256 0.23 -40.08 0.55
CA GLU A 256 0.70 -39.63 1.85
C GLU A 256 1.72 -38.51 1.67
N VAL A 257 1.43 -37.34 2.25
CA VAL A 257 2.34 -36.21 2.29
C VAL A 257 2.87 -36.06 3.72
N VAL A 258 4.17 -36.28 3.90
CA VAL A 258 4.88 -36.21 5.18
C VAL A 258 5.71 -34.93 5.23
N GLY A 259 5.54 -34.14 6.28
CA GLY A 259 6.33 -32.91 6.50
C GLY A 259 5.49 -31.68 6.86
N PRO A 260 6.15 -30.50 6.94
CA PRO A 260 7.58 -30.31 6.67
C PRO A 260 8.46 -30.89 7.80
N ARG A 261 9.53 -31.60 7.45
CA ARG A 261 10.63 -31.99 8.36
C ARG A 261 11.88 -31.25 7.92
N ASN A 262 12.39 -30.34 8.74
CA ASN A 262 13.49 -29.42 8.38
C ASN A 262 13.22 -28.62 7.09
N GLY A 263 11.98 -28.22 6.84
CA GLY A 263 11.59 -27.46 5.64
C GLY A 263 11.27 -28.31 4.41
N ASN A 264 11.52 -29.63 4.45
CA ASN A 264 11.30 -30.52 3.31
C ASN A 264 10.02 -31.34 3.47
N TYR A 265 9.31 -31.52 2.35
CA TYR A 265 8.18 -32.45 2.23
C TYR A 265 8.63 -33.76 1.61
N TYR A 266 7.84 -34.81 1.81
CA TYR A 266 7.96 -36.08 1.11
C TYR A 266 6.58 -36.55 0.71
N ILE A 267 6.45 -37.10 -0.50
CA ILE A 267 5.18 -37.58 -1.05
C ILE A 267 5.35 -39.04 -1.42
N TYR A 268 4.45 -39.90 -0.97
CA TYR A 268 4.48 -41.33 -1.25
C TYR A 268 3.09 -41.86 -1.61
N PHE A 269 3.05 -42.91 -2.43
CA PHE A 269 1.84 -43.68 -2.68
C PHE A 269 1.82 -44.92 -1.81
N ARG A 270 0.75 -45.10 -1.01
CA ARG A 270 0.60 -46.27 -0.14
C ARG A 270 0.49 -47.55 -0.97
N GLY A 271 1.31 -48.55 -0.63
CA GLY A 271 1.30 -49.86 -1.27
C GLY A 271 2.04 -49.93 -2.60
N LEU A 272 2.60 -48.81 -3.10
CA LEU A 272 3.54 -48.82 -4.23
C LEU A 272 4.96 -48.85 -3.69
N SER A 273 5.73 -49.84 -4.13
CA SER A 273 7.14 -49.99 -3.79
C SER A 273 7.94 -50.29 -5.04
N THR A 274 9.23 -50.10 -4.93
CA THR A 274 10.19 -50.23 -6.03
C THR A 274 11.28 -51.18 -5.55
N ILE A 275 11.66 -52.12 -6.43
CA ILE A 275 12.65 -53.16 -6.10
C ILE A 275 14.08 -52.59 -6.16
N ASN A 276 14.35 -51.61 -7.03
CA ASN A 276 15.70 -51.06 -7.29
C ASN A 276 15.73 -49.57 -7.75
N GLY A 277 14.63 -48.83 -7.62
CA GLY A 277 14.45 -47.45 -8.09
C GLY A 277 14.04 -46.46 -6.99
N ASP A 278 13.97 -45.17 -7.34
CA ASP A 278 13.57 -44.08 -6.44
C ASP A 278 12.13 -44.30 -5.91
N PRO A 279 11.91 -44.38 -4.59
CA PRO A 279 10.57 -44.55 -4.01
C PRO A 279 9.68 -43.31 -4.13
N ASN A 280 10.21 -42.20 -4.64
CA ASN A 280 9.44 -40.99 -4.87
C ASN A 280 8.60 -41.08 -6.16
N PRO A 281 7.37 -40.52 -6.16
CA PRO A 281 6.59 -40.42 -7.38
C PRO A 281 7.20 -39.42 -8.37
N LEU A 282 6.91 -39.61 -9.65
CA LEU A 282 7.26 -38.64 -10.68
C LEU A 282 6.34 -37.42 -10.56
N LEU A 283 6.94 -36.25 -10.32
CA LEU A 283 6.25 -34.98 -10.27
C LEU A 283 6.35 -34.29 -11.63
N LEU A 284 5.23 -33.79 -12.14
CA LEU A 284 5.13 -33.15 -13.44
C LEU A 284 4.39 -31.81 -13.32
N VAL A 285 4.74 -30.86 -14.18
CA VAL A 285 3.97 -29.64 -14.47
C VAL A 285 3.72 -29.59 -15.97
N ASP A 286 2.45 -29.62 -16.37
CA ASP A 286 2.00 -29.71 -17.76
C ASP A 286 2.73 -30.83 -18.55
N GLY A 287 2.96 -31.97 -17.89
CA GLY A 287 3.62 -33.14 -18.48
C GLY A 287 5.15 -33.08 -18.56
N ASN A 288 5.79 -32.08 -17.93
CA ASN A 288 7.24 -31.93 -17.83
C ASN A 288 7.75 -32.23 -16.40
N PRO A 289 8.82 -33.04 -16.22
CA PRO A 289 9.35 -33.37 -14.90
C PRO A 289 9.80 -32.16 -14.09
N VAL A 290 9.45 -32.14 -12.81
CA VAL A 290 9.90 -31.15 -11.82
C VAL A 290 10.45 -31.84 -10.57
N SER A 291 11.33 -31.15 -9.86
CA SER A 291 11.74 -31.56 -8.52
C SER A 291 10.70 -31.12 -7.47
N LEU A 292 10.69 -31.78 -6.30
CA LEU A 292 9.78 -31.44 -5.20
C LEU A 292 10.06 -30.03 -4.63
N ASP A 293 11.32 -29.59 -4.67
CA ASP A 293 11.72 -28.24 -4.29
C ASP A 293 11.07 -27.22 -5.22
N GLU A 294 11.12 -27.45 -6.54
CA GLU A 294 10.49 -26.57 -7.54
C GLU A 294 8.97 -26.51 -7.37
N LEU A 295 8.34 -27.65 -7.05
CA LEU A 295 6.89 -27.73 -6.81
C LEU A 295 6.45 -26.87 -5.61
N SER A 296 7.31 -26.72 -4.60
CA SER A 296 7.01 -25.90 -3.41
C SER A 296 7.01 -24.40 -3.68
N TRP A 297 7.65 -23.95 -4.78
CA TRP A 297 7.71 -22.54 -5.20
C TRP A 297 6.59 -22.15 -6.18
N ILE A 298 5.81 -23.11 -6.68
CA ILE A 298 4.70 -22.84 -7.59
C ILE A 298 3.50 -22.37 -6.77
N GLN A 299 2.96 -21.21 -7.14
CA GLN A 299 1.77 -20.64 -6.50
C GLN A 299 0.54 -21.46 -6.87
N ILE A 300 -0.29 -21.76 -5.87
CA ILE A 300 -1.54 -22.53 -6.03
C ILE A 300 -2.49 -21.84 -7.01
N SER A 301 -2.53 -20.50 -7.02
CA SER A 301 -3.39 -19.70 -7.91
C SER A 301 -3.10 -19.89 -9.40
N LEU A 302 -1.90 -20.37 -9.76
CA LEU A 302 -1.48 -20.65 -11.14
C LEU A 302 -1.89 -22.06 -11.61
N ILE A 303 -2.28 -22.94 -10.67
CA ILE A 303 -2.69 -24.32 -10.96
C ILE A 303 -4.19 -24.34 -11.22
N GLU A 304 -4.57 -25.03 -12.30
CA GLU A 304 -5.96 -25.31 -12.66
C GLU A 304 -6.44 -26.57 -11.94
N ARG A 305 -5.65 -27.65 -12.01
CA ARG A 305 -5.96 -28.93 -11.37
C ARG A 305 -4.71 -29.77 -11.09
N ILE A 306 -4.88 -30.79 -10.27
CA ILE A 306 -3.86 -31.77 -9.91
C ILE A 306 -4.38 -33.16 -10.28
N ASP A 307 -3.65 -33.85 -11.15
CA ASP A 307 -3.95 -35.20 -11.61
C ASP A 307 -3.03 -36.21 -10.93
N ILE A 308 -3.61 -37.31 -10.47
CA ILE A 308 -2.92 -38.41 -9.79
C ILE A 308 -3.04 -39.68 -10.62
N LEU A 309 -1.89 -40.31 -10.92
CA LEU A 309 -1.82 -41.57 -11.64
C LEU A 309 -1.17 -42.65 -10.77
N LYS A 310 -1.86 -43.77 -10.61
CA LYS A 310 -1.49 -44.95 -9.80
C LYS A 310 -1.49 -46.23 -10.61
N LEU A 311 -2.47 -46.39 -11.51
CA LEU A 311 -2.64 -47.63 -12.24
C LEU A 311 -1.61 -47.76 -13.37
N THR A 312 -1.22 -49.01 -13.65
CA THR A 312 -0.20 -49.32 -14.65
C THR A 312 -0.56 -48.78 -16.03
N ALA A 313 -1.84 -48.73 -16.40
CA ALA A 313 -2.29 -48.24 -17.70
C ALA A 313 -2.00 -46.73 -17.92
N SER A 314 -2.06 -45.91 -16.87
CA SER A 314 -1.84 -44.46 -16.94
C SER A 314 -0.38 -44.07 -16.71
N THR A 315 0.40 -44.90 -16.00
CA THR A 315 1.82 -44.64 -15.70
C THR A 315 2.79 -45.27 -16.72
N THR A 316 2.36 -46.22 -17.55
CA THR A 316 3.21 -46.93 -18.54
C THR A 316 3.96 -45.97 -19.47
N ILE A 317 3.34 -44.85 -19.86
CA ILE A 317 3.96 -43.84 -20.73
C ILE A 317 5.19 -43.16 -20.10
N TYR A 318 5.32 -43.20 -18.77
CA TYR A 318 6.43 -42.63 -18.02
C TYR A 318 7.49 -43.69 -17.65
N GLY A 319 7.29 -44.94 -18.08
CA GLY A 319 8.21 -46.06 -17.86
C GLY A 319 8.53 -46.29 -16.38
N LEU A 320 9.77 -46.68 -16.10
CA LEU A 320 10.25 -46.96 -14.74
C LEU A 320 10.16 -45.73 -13.81
N ARG A 321 10.12 -44.49 -14.33
CA ARG A 321 9.99 -43.29 -13.50
C ARG A 321 8.59 -43.12 -12.93
N GLY A 322 7.57 -43.68 -13.59
CA GLY A 322 6.19 -43.65 -13.11
C GLY A 322 5.81 -44.84 -12.22
N SER A 323 6.74 -45.75 -11.89
CA SER A 323 6.43 -47.00 -11.17
C SER A 323 5.90 -46.77 -9.76
N CYS A 324 6.24 -45.64 -9.15
CA CYS A 324 5.81 -45.24 -7.81
C CYS A 324 4.66 -44.23 -7.84
N GLY A 325 3.97 -44.11 -8.99
CA GLY A 325 2.91 -43.16 -9.23
C GLY A 325 3.41 -41.85 -9.86
N VAL A 326 2.49 -41.09 -10.42
CA VAL A 326 2.76 -39.81 -11.08
C VAL A 326 1.78 -38.77 -10.54
N ILE A 327 2.28 -37.57 -10.29
CA ILE A 327 1.50 -36.40 -9.91
C ILE A 327 1.74 -35.34 -10.98
N ASN A 328 0.71 -34.94 -11.70
CA ASN A 328 0.82 -33.92 -12.74
C ASN A 328 -0.01 -32.69 -12.39
N LEU A 329 0.65 -31.54 -12.28
CA LEU A 329 0.03 -30.25 -12.05
C LEU A 329 -0.27 -29.60 -13.40
N ILE A 330 -1.54 -29.27 -13.63
CA ILE A 330 -1.96 -28.60 -14.86
C ILE A 330 -2.12 -27.12 -14.57
N THR A 331 -1.45 -26.26 -15.34
CA THR A 331 -1.46 -24.81 -15.11
C THR A 331 -2.55 -24.13 -15.92
N LYS A 332 -3.11 -23.04 -15.37
CA LYS A 332 -4.13 -22.22 -16.05
C LYS A 332 -3.62 -21.61 -17.36
N ALA A 333 -2.33 -21.29 -17.43
CA ALA A 333 -1.70 -20.59 -18.56
C ALA A 333 -1.06 -21.53 -19.61
N GLY A 334 -0.81 -22.80 -19.28
CA GLY A 334 -0.16 -23.77 -20.16
C GLY A 334 1.36 -23.56 -20.28
N GLY A 335 2.12 -24.21 -19.40
CA GLY A 335 3.57 -24.14 -19.31
C GLY A 335 4.01 -23.92 -17.86
N MET A 336 5.27 -24.27 -17.54
CA MET A 336 5.82 -23.97 -16.21
C MET A 336 5.76 -22.46 -15.97
N PRO A 337 5.05 -21.97 -14.94
CA PRO A 337 5.23 -20.59 -14.51
C PRO A 337 6.69 -20.40 -14.11
N ALA A 338 7.26 -19.23 -14.42
CA ALA A 338 8.60 -18.89 -13.96
C ALA A 338 8.67 -19.14 -12.45
N VAL A 339 9.42 -20.16 -12.05
CA VAL A 339 9.59 -20.53 -10.65
C VAL A 339 10.18 -19.31 -9.96
N ASN A 340 9.42 -18.66 -9.07
CA ASN A 340 9.91 -17.57 -8.22
C ASN A 340 10.86 -18.16 -7.16
N LYS A 341 11.98 -18.74 -7.59
CA LYS A 341 13.09 -19.04 -6.68
C LYS A 341 13.56 -17.70 -6.14
N PRO A 342 13.62 -17.50 -4.81
CA PRO A 342 14.27 -16.32 -4.26
C PRO A 342 15.70 -16.33 -4.78
N VAL A 343 16.05 -15.26 -5.47
CA VAL A 343 17.34 -15.14 -6.12
C VAL A 343 18.21 -14.34 -5.17
N ASP A 344 19.30 -14.95 -4.65
CA ASP A 344 20.10 -14.34 -3.59
C ASP A 344 20.65 -12.97 -3.95
N TYR A 345 20.89 -12.71 -5.24
CA TYR A 345 21.39 -11.43 -5.72
C TYR A 345 20.29 -10.36 -5.89
N SER A 346 19.01 -10.69 -5.72
CA SER A 346 17.91 -9.78 -6.01
C SER A 346 16.84 -9.77 -4.91
N ALA A 347 16.46 -8.57 -4.49
CA ALA A 347 15.38 -8.34 -3.54
C ALA A 347 14.25 -7.54 -4.20
N LYS A 348 13.00 -7.93 -3.92
CA LYS A 348 11.80 -7.22 -4.34
C LYS A 348 10.90 -6.96 -3.13
N LEU A 349 10.62 -5.69 -2.86
CA LEU A 349 9.85 -5.25 -1.69
C LEU A 349 8.79 -4.23 -2.11
N ARG A 350 7.68 -4.17 -1.36
CA ARG A 350 6.77 -3.03 -1.41
C ARG A 350 7.17 -2.04 -0.33
N ILE A 351 7.27 -0.77 -0.70
CA ILE A 351 7.62 0.32 0.21
C ILE A 351 6.59 1.44 0.08
N SER A 352 6.31 2.11 1.19
CA SER A 352 5.41 3.25 1.26
C SER A 352 6.22 4.52 1.45
N GLY A 353 6.06 5.49 0.56
CA GLY A 353 6.67 6.81 0.68
C GLY A 353 5.81 7.79 1.48
N TYR A 354 6.03 9.08 1.25
CA TYR A 354 5.21 10.16 1.79
C TYR A 354 3.75 9.98 1.37
N ASN A 355 2.83 10.40 2.24
CA ASN A 355 1.42 10.40 1.91
C ASN A 355 1.18 11.35 0.73
N ALA A 356 0.59 10.82 -0.34
CA ALA A 356 0.15 11.65 -1.46
C ALA A 356 -0.87 12.67 -0.96
N SER A 357 -0.66 13.95 -1.28
CA SER A 357 -1.67 14.98 -1.05
C SER A 357 -2.96 14.55 -1.74
N ARG A 358 -4.04 14.45 -0.96
CA ARG A 358 -5.36 14.16 -1.49
C ARG A 358 -5.88 15.45 -2.12
N VAL A 359 -6.17 15.42 -3.41
CA VAL A 359 -6.83 16.57 -4.05
C VAL A 359 -8.27 16.61 -3.58
N PHE A 360 -8.70 17.73 -3.02
CA PHE A 360 -10.10 17.95 -2.69
C PHE A 360 -10.92 17.96 -3.98
N TYR A 361 -11.90 17.07 -4.07
CA TYR A 361 -12.80 17.03 -5.23
C TYR A 361 -13.72 18.25 -5.21
N SER A 362 -13.53 19.15 -6.17
CA SER A 362 -14.52 20.16 -6.52
C SER A 362 -15.35 19.64 -7.70
N PRO A 363 -16.68 19.58 -7.61
CA PRO A 363 -17.52 19.18 -8.73
C PRO A 363 -17.27 20.08 -9.94
N GLN A 364 -17.23 19.49 -11.13
CA GLN A 364 -17.31 20.23 -12.38
C GLN A 364 -18.79 20.43 -12.71
N HIS A 365 -19.27 21.67 -12.63
CA HIS A 365 -20.64 22.03 -13.02
C HIS A 365 -20.66 22.21 -14.55
N LEU A 366 -20.83 21.10 -15.27
CA LEU A 366 -20.97 21.11 -16.72
C LEU A 366 -22.39 21.54 -17.10
N PRO A 367 -22.58 22.37 -18.14
CA PRO A 367 -23.90 22.90 -18.52
C PRO A 367 -24.97 21.85 -18.81
N ASP A 368 -24.57 20.64 -19.22
CA ASP A 368 -25.46 19.55 -19.67
C ASP A 368 -25.44 18.31 -18.74
N SER A 369 -24.93 18.45 -17.51
CA SER A 369 -24.83 17.33 -16.58
C SER A 369 -26.09 17.26 -15.70
N ASN A 370 -26.74 16.08 -15.64
CA ASN A 370 -27.81 15.75 -14.66
C ASN A 370 -27.33 15.77 -13.18
N SER A 371 -26.18 16.38 -12.88
CA SER A 371 -25.63 16.58 -11.53
C SER A 371 -26.51 17.46 -10.64
N ASP A 372 -27.42 18.22 -11.23
CA ASP A 372 -28.27 19.22 -10.56
C ASP A 372 -29.53 18.63 -9.91
N LEU A 373 -29.71 17.30 -9.96
CA LEU A 373 -30.88 16.64 -9.37
C LEU A 373 -30.84 16.56 -7.83
N ASN A 374 -29.69 16.80 -7.20
CA ASN A 374 -29.54 16.74 -5.75
C ASN A 374 -28.94 18.05 -5.22
N PRO A 375 -29.44 18.57 -4.08
CA PRO A 375 -28.93 19.81 -3.50
C PRO A 375 -27.44 19.69 -3.14
N ASP A 376 -26.64 20.69 -3.50
CA ASP A 376 -25.25 20.83 -3.07
C ASP A 376 -25.19 21.20 -1.59
N LEU A 377 -24.86 20.20 -0.76
CA LEU A 377 -24.76 20.33 0.69
C LEU A 377 -23.30 20.33 1.19
N ARG A 378 -22.33 20.68 0.34
CA ARG A 378 -20.92 20.72 0.73
C ARG A 378 -20.67 21.79 1.80
N SER A 379 -20.01 21.40 2.89
CA SER A 379 -19.50 22.34 3.90
C SER A 379 -18.19 23.01 3.49
N THR A 380 -17.41 22.37 2.62
CA THR A 380 -16.20 22.94 2.01
C THR A 380 -16.45 23.12 0.51
N LEU A 381 -16.45 24.37 0.04
CA LEU A 381 -16.71 24.72 -1.35
C LEU A 381 -15.44 24.66 -2.19
N TYR A 382 -14.31 25.04 -1.60
CA TYR A 382 -13.01 25.05 -2.26
C TYR A 382 -11.88 24.76 -1.28
N TRP A 383 -10.93 23.93 -1.68
CA TRP A 383 -9.70 23.69 -0.93
C TRP A 383 -8.53 23.50 -1.90
N ASN A 384 -7.50 24.30 -1.70
CA ASN A 384 -6.25 24.21 -2.44
C ASN A 384 -5.10 24.38 -1.44
N PRO A 385 -4.28 23.33 -1.22
CA PRO A 385 -3.20 23.35 -0.25
C PRO A 385 -1.89 23.91 -0.82
N SER A 386 -1.82 24.13 -2.14
CA SER A 386 -0.58 24.53 -2.82
C SER A 386 -0.87 25.74 -3.70
N ILE A 387 -0.68 26.92 -3.11
CA ILE A 387 -0.79 28.20 -3.80
C ILE A 387 0.57 28.89 -3.65
N ASN A 388 1.25 29.09 -4.78
CA ASN A 388 2.50 29.84 -4.81
C ASN A 388 2.19 31.29 -5.14
N LEU A 389 2.41 32.19 -4.18
CA LEU A 389 2.26 33.63 -4.34
C LEU A 389 3.61 34.22 -4.75
N GLU A 390 3.79 34.52 -6.03
CA GLU A 390 4.93 35.33 -6.49
C GLU A 390 4.64 36.81 -6.18
N SER A 391 5.57 37.47 -5.51
CA SER A 391 5.50 38.78 -4.80
C SER A 391 4.63 39.93 -5.34
N THR A 392 4.13 39.88 -6.58
CA THR A 392 3.27 40.92 -7.18
C THR A 392 2.18 40.39 -8.13
N LYS A 393 2.08 39.08 -8.38
CA LYS A 393 1.05 38.54 -9.29
C LYS A 393 -0.21 38.21 -8.50
N GLU A 394 -1.33 38.77 -8.92
CA GLU A 394 -2.64 38.36 -8.43
C GLU A 394 -2.92 36.91 -8.81
N VAL A 395 -3.37 36.11 -7.84
CA VAL A 395 -3.83 34.74 -8.07
C VAL A 395 -5.34 34.72 -7.98
N ILE A 396 -6.00 34.43 -9.10
CA ILE A 396 -7.46 34.33 -9.18
C ILE A 396 -7.88 32.90 -8.86
N LEU A 397 -8.76 32.73 -7.88
CA LEU A 397 -9.32 31.45 -7.47
C LEU A 397 -10.80 31.38 -7.88
N ASN A 398 -11.14 30.45 -8.78
CA ASN A 398 -12.50 30.24 -9.23
C ASN A 398 -13.12 29.02 -8.56
N TYR A 399 -14.32 29.15 -8.02
CA TYR A 399 -15.08 28.07 -7.41
C TYR A 399 -16.58 28.38 -7.42
N TYR A 400 -17.40 27.36 -7.21
CA TYR A 400 -18.86 27.48 -7.17
C TYR A 400 -19.38 27.48 -5.72
N ASN A 401 -20.44 28.25 -5.48
CA ASN A 401 -21.16 28.24 -4.22
C ASN A 401 -22.10 27.02 -4.13
N GLY A 402 -22.52 26.68 -2.91
CA GLY A 402 -23.59 25.70 -2.71
C GLY A 402 -24.98 26.29 -2.96
N ASP A 403 -25.99 25.43 -2.99
CA ASP A 403 -27.37 25.81 -3.36
C ASP A 403 -28.14 26.52 -2.24
N LYS A 404 -27.60 26.54 -1.02
CA LYS A 404 -28.25 27.16 0.15
C LYS A 404 -27.71 28.56 0.37
N SER A 405 -28.61 29.50 0.67
CA SER A 405 -28.21 30.78 1.22
C SER A 405 -27.48 30.59 2.54
N SER A 406 -26.24 31.06 2.59
CA SER A 406 -25.37 30.94 3.75
C SER A 406 -24.28 32.00 3.74
N LEU A 407 -23.70 32.23 4.92
CA LEU A 407 -22.49 33.03 5.07
C LEU A 407 -21.29 32.15 4.69
N ILE A 408 -20.54 32.55 3.69
CA ILE A 408 -19.35 31.84 3.23
C ILE A 408 -18.12 32.49 3.85
N ARG A 409 -17.24 31.65 4.40
CA ARG A 409 -15.96 32.06 4.97
C ARG A 409 -14.81 31.58 4.10
N ILE A 410 -13.92 32.50 3.76
CA ILE A 410 -12.65 32.26 3.07
C ILE A 410 -11.53 32.34 4.11
N ILE A 411 -10.72 31.29 4.17
CA ILE A 411 -9.57 31.18 5.07
C ILE A 411 -8.33 30.92 4.21
N ALA A 412 -7.32 31.78 4.30
CA ALA A 412 -6.03 31.60 3.66
C ALA A 412 -4.95 31.51 4.74
N GLU A 413 -4.18 30.43 4.75
CA GLU A 413 -3.12 30.19 5.72
C GLU A 413 -1.88 29.66 4.98
N GLY A 414 -0.70 30.09 5.40
CA GLY A 414 0.55 29.69 4.78
C GLY A 414 1.78 30.10 5.57
N ILE A 415 2.96 29.77 5.05
CA ILE A 415 4.25 30.12 5.61
C ILE A 415 5.11 30.69 4.48
N THR A 416 5.81 31.80 4.73
CA THR A 416 6.75 32.37 3.75
C THR A 416 7.98 31.48 3.58
N THR A 417 8.77 31.70 2.53
CA THR A 417 10.06 31.01 2.33
C THR A 417 11.06 31.23 3.46
N THR A 418 10.88 32.29 4.26
CA THR A 418 11.68 32.61 5.45
C THR A 418 11.08 32.06 6.75
N GLY A 419 9.99 31.28 6.69
CA GLY A 419 9.38 30.64 7.85
C GLY A 419 8.36 31.49 8.61
N ILE A 420 7.90 32.62 8.06
CA ILE A 420 6.93 33.50 8.75
C ILE A 420 5.50 33.00 8.45
N PRO A 421 4.68 32.67 9.46
CA PRO A 421 3.31 32.23 9.24
C PRO A 421 2.40 33.43 8.89
N ILE A 422 1.54 33.23 7.89
CA ILE A 422 0.56 34.22 7.43
C ILE A 422 -0.86 33.65 7.51
N THR A 423 -1.82 34.49 7.88
CA THR A 423 -3.24 34.17 7.90
C THR A 423 -4.05 35.32 7.33
N GLY A 424 -5.12 34.99 6.62
CA GLY A 424 -6.08 35.93 6.04
C GLY A 424 -7.48 35.34 6.08
N ARG A 425 -8.46 36.19 6.41
CA ARG A 425 -9.88 35.81 6.45
C ARG A 425 -10.72 36.81 5.69
N ALA A 426 -11.75 36.30 5.00
CA ALA A 426 -12.79 37.11 4.38
C ALA A 426 -14.13 36.37 4.46
N GLU A 427 -15.23 37.12 4.47
CA GLU A 427 -16.58 36.54 4.52
C GLU A 427 -17.49 37.26 3.51
N TYR A 428 -18.42 36.52 2.91
CA TYR A 428 -19.46 37.08 2.04
C TYR A 428 -20.75 36.24 2.14
N GLU A 429 -21.88 36.85 1.82
CA GLU A 429 -23.18 36.19 1.87
C GLU A 429 -23.60 35.71 0.48
N VAL A 430 -24.07 34.48 0.38
CA VAL A 430 -24.75 33.94 -0.81
C VAL A 430 -26.25 34.03 -0.54
N ARG A 431 -26.99 34.67 -1.43
CA ARG A 431 -28.44 34.89 -1.31
C ARG A 431 -29.21 34.17 -2.39
#